data_AF-A0A4R1J9B5-F1
#
_entry.id   AF-A0A4R1J9B5-F1
#
_cell.length_a   1.000
_cell.length_b   1.000
_cell.length_c   1.000
_cell.angle_alpha   90.00
_cell.angle_beta   90.00
_cell.angle_gamma   90.00
#
_symmetry.space_group_name_H-M   'P 1'
#
loop_
_entity.id
_entity.type
_entity.pdbx_description
1 polymer ?
#
loop_
_entity_poly.entity_id
_entity_poly.type
_entity_poly.pdbx_seq_one_letter_code
_entity_poly.pdbx_strand_id
1 'polypeptide(L)' 'MLTKETVGKRKGCISYSFNQRIDVPTEFVLYEQWESEEDLHAHIEYLKVLLGPAKLGGFLPETLINMFESGRPYYYSVVE' A
#
# COMPACT_ATOMS: atom_id res chain seq x y z
N MET A 1 6.50 -4.10 11.24
CA MET A 1 6.81 -3.49 9.92
C MET A 1 5.69 -3.90 8.98
N LEU A 2 5.09 -2.97 8.24
CA LEU A 2 3.87 -3.20 7.45
C LEU A 2 3.97 -4.40 6.51
N THR A 3 5.14 -4.65 5.94
CA THR A 3 5.43 -5.85 5.13
C THR A 3 5.10 -7.16 5.86
N LYS A 4 5.55 -7.34 7.11
CA LYS A 4 5.31 -8.56 7.90
C LYS A 4 3.85 -8.72 8.32
N GLU A 5 3.11 -7.62 8.40
CA GLU A 5 1.69 -7.62 8.76
C GLU A 5 0.74 -7.78 7.56
N THR A 6 1.31 -7.75 6.35
CA THR A 6 0.54 -7.72 5.10
C THR A 6 0.76 -8.99 4.28
N VAL A 7 2.02 -9.34 3.98
CA VAL A 7 2.38 -10.51 3.16
C VAL A 7 1.87 -11.79 3.82
N GLY A 8 1.05 -12.55 3.07
CA GLY A 8 0.50 -13.83 3.53
C GLY A 8 -0.53 -13.74 4.66
N LYS A 9 -0.86 -12.53 5.12
CA LYS A 9 -1.85 -12.29 6.19
C LYS A 9 -3.11 -11.57 5.71
N ARG A 10 -3.01 -10.81 4.61
CA ARG A 10 -4.16 -10.10 4.02
C ARG A 10 -4.64 -10.86 2.82
N LYS A 11 -5.95 -11.09 2.79
CA LYS A 11 -6.63 -11.68 1.64
C LYS A 11 -6.32 -10.83 0.40
N GLY A 12 -6.08 -11.50 -0.72
CA GLY A 12 -5.84 -10.85 -2.01
C GLY A 12 -4.51 -10.10 -2.14
N CYS A 13 -3.63 -10.10 -1.13
CA CYS A 13 -2.30 -9.51 -1.27
C CYS A 13 -1.40 -10.44 -2.08
N ILE A 14 -1.08 -10.05 -3.32
CA ILE A 14 -0.18 -10.78 -4.22
C ILE A 14 1.28 -10.44 -3.89
N SER A 15 1.59 -9.16 -3.70
CA SER A 15 2.93 -8.72 -3.30
C SER A 15 2.88 -7.47 -2.43
N TYR A 16 3.90 -7.33 -1.57
CA TYR A 16 4.11 -6.15 -0.74
C TYR A 16 5.60 -6.02 -0.45
N SER A 17 6.24 -4.96 -0.93
CA SER A 17 7.68 -4.75 -0.80
C SER A 17 8.00 -3.28 -0.58
N PHE A 18 8.88 -3.02 0.39
CA PHE A 18 9.43 -1.69 0.63
C PHE A 18 10.86 -1.66 0.13
N ASN A 19 11.11 -0.85 -0.88
CA ASN A 19 12.33 -0.86 -1.67
C ASN A 19 13.04 0.48 -1.55
N GLN A 20 14.36 0.47 -1.65
CA GLN A 20 15.17 1.68 -1.81
C GLN A 20 15.69 1.70 -3.25
N ARG A 21 15.57 2.84 -3.93
CA ARG A 21 16.12 2.98 -5.29
C ARG A 21 17.64 2.91 -5.25
N ILE A 22 18.23 2.17 -6.19
CA ILE A 22 19.68 1.97 -6.27
C ILE A 22 20.38 3.24 -6.79
N ASP A 23 19.76 3.90 -7.76
CA ASP A 23 20.29 5.09 -8.44
C ASP A 23 20.04 6.38 -7.65
N VAL A 24 18.96 6.41 -6.85
CA VAL A 24 18.63 7.53 -5.96
C VAL A 24 18.39 6.98 -4.54
N PRO A 25 19.44 6.79 -3.72
CA PRO A 25 19.31 6.13 -2.41
C PRO A 25 18.41 6.86 -1.40
N THR A 26 18.05 8.12 -1.65
CA THR A 26 17.10 8.86 -0.81
C THR A 26 15.65 8.57 -1.15
N GLU A 27 15.38 7.87 -2.25
CA GLU A 27 14.03 7.50 -2.66
C GLU A 27 13.69 6.08 -2.20
N PHE A 28 12.57 5.98 -1.49
CA PHE A 28 12.00 4.72 -1.02
C PHE A 28 10.63 4.52 -1.67
N VAL A 29 10.36 3.29 -2.12
CA VAL A 29 9.15 2.95 -2.87
C VAL A 29 8.48 1.75 -2.24
N LEU A 30 7.22 1.93 -1.85
CA LEU A 30 6.33 0.85 -1.48
C LEU A 30 5.63 0.34 -2.74
N TYR A 31 5.87 -0.91 -3.11
CA TYR A 31 5.13 -1.63 -4.15
C TYR A 31 4.20 -2.64 -3.52
N GLU A 32 2.93 -2.56 -3.91
CA GLU A 32 1.90 -3.48 -3.51
C GLU A 32 1.14 -3.97 -4.75
N GLN A 33 0.73 -5.23 -4.74
CA GLN A 33 -0.14 -5.80 -5.75
C GLN A 33 -1.25 -6.56 -5.06
N TRP A 34 -2.47 -6.34 -5.54
CA TRP A 34 -3.69 -6.88 -4.97
C TRP A 34 -4.52 -7.58 -6.04
N GLU A 35 -5.20 -8.66 -5.67
CA GLU A 35 -6.13 -9.41 -6.53
C GLU A 35 -7.32 -8.55 -6.96
N SER A 36 -7.79 -7.66 -6.08
CA SER A 36 -8.94 -6.81 -6.31
C SER A 36 -8.82 -5.47 -5.59
N GLU A 37 -9.62 -4.49 -6.04
CA GLU A 37 -9.74 -3.19 -5.36
C GLU A 37 -10.38 -3.36 -3.99
N GLU A 38 -11.34 -4.29 -3.85
CA GLU A 38 -12.01 -4.62 -2.59
C GLU A 38 -11.01 -5.13 -1.53
N ASP A 39 -10.06 -5.99 -1.90
CA ASP A 39 -9.06 -6.51 -0.97
C ASP A 39 -8.09 -5.40 -0.53
N LEU A 40 -7.68 -4.51 -1.43
CA LEU A 40 -6.91 -3.30 -1.09
C LEU A 40 -7.70 -2.38 -0.15
N HIS A 41 -8.99 -2.16 -0.42
CA HIS A 41 -9.85 -1.33 0.43
C HIS A 41 -9.96 -1.91 1.85
N ALA A 42 -10.17 -3.22 1.97
CA ALA A 42 -10.21 -3.90 3.27
C ALA A 42 -8.87 -3.78 4.02
N HIS A 43 -7.75 -3.86 3.31
CA HIS A 43 -6.43 -3.62 3.90
C HIS A 43 -6.29 -2.18 4.43
N ILE A 44 -6.76 -1.18 3.67
CA ILE A 44 -6.71 0.23 4.06
C ILE A 44 -7.56 0.52 5.29
N GLU A 45 -8.75 -0.09 5.41
CA GLU A 45 -9.56 0.01 6.63
C GLU A 45 -8.82 -0.55 7.85
N TYR A 46 -8.10 -1.67 7.68
CA TYR A 46 -7.22 -2.17 8.74
C TYR A 46 -6.10 -1.18 9.07
N LEU A 47 -5.48 -0.55 8.07
CA LEU A 47 -4.44 0.46 8.30
C LEU A 47 -4.99 1.69 9.05
N LYS A 48 -6.25 2.08 8.85
CA LYS A 48 -6.88 3.16 9.61
C LYS A 48 -7.00 2.83 11.10
N VAL A 49 -7.28 1.56 11.43
CA VAL A 49 -7.29 1.10 12.82
C VAL A 49 -5.89 1.14 13.43
N LEU A 50 -4.87 0.76 12.66
CA LEU A 50 -3.49 0.67 13.15
C LEU A 50 -2.78 2.02 13.23
N LEU A 51 -2.99 2.89 12.24
CA LEU A 51 -2.21 4.11 12.02
C LEU A 51 -3.01 5.39 12.26
N GLY A 52 -4.30 5.27 12.59
CA GLY A 52 -5.22 6.39 12.78
C GLY A 52 -6.04 6.73 11.54
N PRO A 53 -6.97 7.68 11.65
CA PRO A 53 -7.92 7.99 10.60
C PRO A 53 -7.27 8.58 9.35
N ALA A 54 -8.01 8.54 8.24
CA ALA A 54 -7.70 9.36 7.07
C ALA A 54 -8.02 10.84 7.35
N LYS A 55 -7.41 11.76 6.59
CA LYS A 55 -7.87 13.16 6.53
C LYS A 55 -9.32 13.21 6.05
N LEU A 56 -10.04 14.30 6.36
CA LEU A 56 -11.40 14.50 5.88
C LEU A 56 -11.47 14.38 4.35
N GLY A 57 -12.29 13.45 3.84
CA GLY A 57 -12.40 13.15 2.41
C GLY A 57 -11.23 12.36 1.82
N GLY A 58 -10.25 11.99 2.65
CA GLY A 58 -9.09 11.18 2.26
C GLY A 58 -9.38 9.68 2.34
N PHE A 59 -8.66 8.93 1.51
CA PHE A 59 -8.82 7.48 1.44
C PHE A 59 -7.84 6.72 2.35
N LEU A 60 -6.59 7.17 2.44
CA LEU A 60 -5.52 6.55 3.23
C LEU A 60 -5.33 7.25 4.59
N PRO A 61 -4.81 6.55 5.62
CA PRO A 61 -4.42 7.15 6.90
C PRO A 61 -3.50 8.35 6.70
N GLU A 62 -3.72 9.43 7.46
CA GLU A 62 -2.90 10.66 7.35
C GLU A 62 -1.40 10.37 7.58
N THR A 63 -1.11 9.56 8.58
CA THR A 63 0.25 9.13 8.94
C THR A 63 0.94 8.43 7.78
N LEU A 64 0.20 7.62 7.01
CA LEU A 64 0.71 6.94 5.82
C LEU A 64 0.91 7.92 4.66
N ILE A 65 -0.05 8.80 4.39
CA ILE A 65 0.06 9.82 3.33
C ILE A 65 1.30 10.70 3.55
N ASN A 66 1.55 11.11 4.80
CA ASN A 66 2.68 11.97 5.13
C ASN A 66 4.05 11.28 4.94
N MET A 67 4.08 9.95 4.75
CA MET A 67 5.31 9.21 4.43
C MET A 67 5.63 9.19 2.93
N PHE A 68 4.67 9.51 2.06
CA PHE A 68 4.81 9.36 0.61
C PHE A 68 4.63 10.69 -0.11
N GLU A 69 5.55 10.97 -1.04
CA GLU A 69 5.44 12.15 -1.91
C GLU A 69 4.38 11.96 -3.01
N SER A 70 4.15 10.73 -3.45
CA SER A 70 3.14 10.39 -4.46
C SER A 70 2.71 8.93 -4.38
N GLY A 71 1.55 8.62 -4.96
CA GLY A 71 1.04 7.25 -5.13
C GLY A 71 0.26 7.13 -6.43
N ARG A 72 0.38 5.99 -7.11
CA ARG A 72 -0.28 5.75 -8.40
C ARG A 72 -0.82 4.31 -8.45
N PRO A 73 -2.14 4.11 -8.62
CA PRO A 73 -2.68 2.80 -8.93
C PRO A 73 -2.49 2.47 -10.41
N TYR A 74 -2.28 1.19 -10.69
CA TYR A 74 -2.25 0.65 -12.05
C TYR A 74 -3.13 -0.60 -12.09
N TYR A 75 -3.93 -0.73 -13.14
CA TYR A 75 -4.82 -1.86 -13.35
C TYR A 75 -4.34 -2.65 -14.56
N TYR A 76 -4.32 -3.98 -14.43
CA TYR A 76 -3.76 -4.88 -15.43
C TYR A 76 -4.80 -5.93 -15.83
N SER A 77 -4.80 -6.28 -17.12
CA SER A 77 -5.38 -7.54 -17.60
C SER A 77 -4.25 -8.54 -17.77
N VAL A 78 -4.41 -9.75 -17.24
CA VAL A 78 -3.43 -10.82 -17.45
C VAL A 78 -3.49 -11.23 -18.92
N VAL A 79 -2.33 -11.22 -19.59
CA VAL A 79 -2.17 -11.66 -20.99
C VAL A 79 -1.34 -12.93 -20.95
N GLU A 80 -1.99 -14.09 -21.01
CA GLU A 80 -1.36 -15.41 -21.12
C GLU A 80 -1.39 -15.91 -22.57
#